data_AF-A0A959UVZ7-F1
#
_entry.id   AF-A0A959UVZ7-F1
#
_cell.length_a   1.000
_cell.length_b   1.000
_cell.length_c   1.000
_cell.angle_alpha   90.00
_cell.angle_beta   90.00
_cell.angle_gamma   90.00
#
_symmetry.space_group_name_H-M   'P 1'
#
loop_
_entity.id
_entity.type
_entity.pdbx_description
1 polymer ?
#
loop_
_entity_poly.entity_id
_entity_poly.type
_entity_poly.pdbx_seq_one_letter_code
_entity_poly.pdbx_strand_id
1 'polypeptide(L)'
;HIKNEMFPEFKFLPKLIVVLSVLGLVAAAWGKRILLFLGLVTLSLFGAWALYDMYKWGYDYGHNLDPKAAIKVEGMAYQPPLIGHKQLLNFDAWSTPDVGGWILFGVMGLLAGVYFLELRDLSRKLAMNRDRT
;
A
#
# COMPACT_ATOMS: atom_id res chain seq x y z
N HIS A 1 -10.03 -24.75 -5.12
CA HIS A 1 -8.57 -24.57 -5.21
C HIS A 1 -8.26 -23.16 -5.67
N ILE A 2 -7.34 -22.48 -4.99
CA ILE A 2 -6.84 -21.15 -5.40
C ILE A 2 -6.00 -21.31 -6.67
N LYS A 3 -6.24 -20.48 -7.69
CA LYS A 3 -5.52 -20.51 -8.97
C LYS A 3 -4.99 -19.12 -9.29
N ASN A 4 -3.88 -19.06 -10.04
CA ASN A 4 -3.27 -17.79 -10.47
C ASN A 4 -4.22 -16.91 -11.30
N GLU A 5 -5.19 -17.51 -11.98
CA GLU A 5 -6.24 -16.80 -12.74
C GLU A 5 -7.11 -15.89 -11.85
N MET A 6 -7.18 -16.18 -10.55
CA MET A 6 -7.93 -15.41 -9.56
C MET A 6 -7.22 -14.11 -9.14
N PHE A 7 -5.97 -13.93 -9.57
CA PHE A 7 -5.14 -12.77 -9.25
C PHE A 7 -4.58 -12.14 -10.53
N PRO A 8 -5.41 -11.44 -11.32
CA PRO A 8 -4.94 -10.74 -12.51
C PRO A 8 -3.83 -9.71 -12.19
N GLU A 9 -3.77 -9.22 -10.94
CA GLU A 9 -2.77 -8.30 -10.40
C GLU A 9 -1.36 -8.82 -10.60
N PHE A 10 -1.11 -10.12 -10.46
CA PHE A 10 0.23 -10.69 -10.62
C PHE A 10 0.83 -10.47 -12.02
N LYS A 11 0.00 -10.21 -13.04
CA LYS A 11 0.46 -9.91 -14.40
C LYS A 11 0.92 -8.47 -14.58
N PHE A 12 0.34 -7.53 -13.85
CA PHE A 12 0.58 -6.09 -14.06
C PHE A 12 1.25 -5.39 -12.87
N LEU A 13 1.14 -5.92 -11.65
CA LEU A 13 1.74 -5.37 -10.45
C LEU A 13 3.28 -5.22 -10.56
N PRO A 14 4.04 -6.20 -11.11
CA PRO A 14 5.48 -6.00 -11.31
C PRO A 14 5.79 -4.83 -12.25
N LYS A 15 5.00 -4.67 -13.32
CA LYS A 15 5.16 -3.55 -14.27
C LYS A 15 4.84 -2.22 -13.59
N LEU A 16 3.80 -2.20 -12.76
CA LEU A 16 3.40 -1.01 -12.01
C LEU A 16 4.48 -0.58 -11.01
N ILE A 17 5.10 -1.52 -10.30
CA ILE A 17 6.23 -1.24 -9.39
C ILE A 17 7.42 -0.65 -10.16
N VAL A 18 7.74 -1.17 -11.35
CA VAL A 18 8.79 -0.61 -12.21
C VAL A 18 8.46 0.82 -12.62
N VAL A 19 7.22 1.09 -13.04
CA VAL A 19 6.78 2.46 -13.38
C VAL A 19 6.89 3.40 -12.19
N LEU A 20 6.41 3.00 -11.01
CA LEU A 20 6.52 3.80 -9.78
C LEU A 20 7.98 4.07 -9.41
N SER A 21 8.85 3.09 -9.60
CA SER A 21 10.29 3.22 -9.34
C SER A 21 10.96 4.22 -10.30
N VAL A 22 10.65 4.15 -11.61
CA VAL A 22 11.14 5.11 -12.61
C VAL A 22 10.64 6.52 -12.31
N LEU A 23 9.35 6.68 -11.97
CA LEU A 23 8.81 7.98 -11.57
C LEU A 23 9.52 8.54 -10.34
N GLY A 24 9.84 7.70 -9.35
CA GLY A 24 10.64 8.09 -8.19
C GLY A 24 12.03 8.58 -8.55
N LEU A 25 12.73 7.88 -9.45
CA LEU A 25 14.06 8.29 -9.94
C LEU A 25 13.99 9.62 -10.72
N VAL A 26 12.98 9.81 -11.57
CA VAL A 26 12.76 11.08 -12.30
C VAL A 26 12.47 12.22 -11.33
N ALA A 27 11.64 11.99 -10.31
CA ALA A 27 11.35 12.96 -9.26
C ALA A 27 12.61 13.36 -8.49
N ALA A 28 13.45 12.39 -8.16
CA ALA A 28 14.73 12.62 -7.49
C ALA A 28 15.71 13.42 -8.36
N ALA A 29 15.82 13.12 -9.65
CA ALA A 29 16.70 13.83 -10.58
C ALA A 29 16.29 15.30 -10.79
N TRP A 30 14.98 15.60 -10.79
CA TRP A 30 14.50 16.98 -11.00
C TRP A 30 14.52 17.82 -9.71
N GLY A 31 14.45 17.19 -8.54
CA GLY A 31 14.57 17.87 -7.25
C GLY A 31 13.48 18.92 -6.95
N LYS A 32 12.29 18.83 -7.59
CA LYS A 32 11.21 19.79 -7.35
C LYS A 32 10.30 19.32 -6.21
N ARG A 33 9.99 20.22 -5.26
CA ARG A 33 9.06 19.96 -4.14
C ARG A 33 7.70 19.38 -4.56
N ILE A 34 7.18 19.83 -5.72
CA ILE A 34 5.89 19.35 -6.22
C ILE A 34 5.95 17.86 -6.58
N LEU A 35 7.10 17.35 -7.01
CA LEU A 35 7.29 15.94 -7.32
C LEU A 35 7.37 15.09 -6.06
N LEU A 36 7.92 15.62 -4.96
CA LEU A 36 7.87 14.96 -3.65
C LEU A 36 6.42 14.81 -3.17
N PHE A 37 5.63 15.89 -3.26
CA PHE A 37 4.21 15.88 -2.91
C PHE A 37 3.40 14.92 -3.79
N LEU A 38 3.58 15.00 -5.12
CA LEU A 38 2.91 14.10 -6.06
C LEU A 38 3.31 12.64 -5.79
N GLY A 39 4.59 12.36 -5.55
CA GLY A 39 5.07 11.02 -5.19
C GLY A 39 4.41 10.47 -3.92
N LEU A 40 4.26 11.30 -2.88
CA LEU A 40 3.56 10.90 -1.65
C LEU A 40 2.09 10.57 -1.90
N VAL A 41 1.40 11.42 -2.65
CA VAL A 41 0.00 11.18 -3.02
C VAL A 41 -0.13 9.90 -3.84
N THR A 42 0.72 9.72 -4.86
CA THR A 42 0.70 8.52 -5.71
C THR A 42 0.96 7.25 -4.92
N LEU A 43 1.98 7.21 -4.06
CA LEU A 43 2.28 6.02 -3.24
C LEU A 43 1.17 5.74 -2.22
N SER A 44 0.57 6.77 -1.63
CA SER A 44 -0.55 6.60 -0.69
C SER A 44 -1.79 6.05 -1.39
N LEU A 45 -2.13 6.55 -2.58
CA LEU A 45 -3.23 6.05 -3.39
C LEU A 45 -2.98 4.61 -3.84
N PHE A 46 -1.75 4.28 -4.25
CA PHE A 46 -1.36 2.91 -4.60
C PHE A 46 -1.50 1.96 -3.40
N GLY A 47 -1.02 2.36 -2.22
CA GLY A 47 -1.16 1.56 -1.00
C GLY A 47 -2.62 1.36 -0.59
N ALA A 48 -3.44 2.42 -0.65
CA ALA A 48 -4.87 2.33 -0.37
C ALA A 48 -5.60 1.41 -1.36
N TRP A 49 -5.27 1.50 -2.66
CA TRP A 49 -5.80 0.62 -3.69
C TRP A 49 -5.43 -0.84 -3.44
N ALA A 50 -4.16 -1.14 -3.12
CA ALA A 50 -3.71 -2.49 -2.83
C ALA A 50 -4.40 -3.10 -1.59
N LEU A 51 -4.60 -2.31 -0.53
CA LEU A 51 -5.35 -2.74 0.66
C LEU A 51 -6.82 -3.00 0.35
N TYR A 52 -7.44 -2.13 -0.46
CA TYR A 52 -8.83 -2.30 -0.89
C TYR A 52 -9.02 -3.57 -1.75
N ASP A 53 -8.10 -3.81 -2.69
CA ASP A 53 -8.14 -5.00 -3.54
C ASP A 53 -8.00 -6.28 -2.70
N MET A 54 -7.06 -6.30 -1.75
CA MET A 54 -6.90 -7.39 -0.78
C MET A 54 -8.16 -7.61 0.08
N TYR A 55 -8.79 -6.52 0.55
CA TYR A 55 -10.04 -6.61 1.32
C TYR A 55 -11.16 -7.22 0.50
N LYS A 56 -11.36 -6.73 -0.73
CA LYS A 56 -12.42 -7.17 -1.64
C LYS A 56 -12.24 -8.65 -1.98
N TRP A 57 -11.03 -9.05 -2.38
CA TRP A 57 -10.74 -10.45 -2.68
C TRP A 57 -10.97 -11.35 -1.46
N GLY A 58 -10.48 -10.94 -0.28
CA GLY A 58 -10.67 -11.69 0.96
C GLY A 58 -12.13 -11.82 1.37
N TYR A 59 -12.94 -10.79 1.12
CA TYR A 59 -14.38 -10.82 1.36
C TYR A 59 -15.05 -11.85 0.46
N ASP A 60 -14.81 -11.78 -0.85
CA ASP A 60 -15.39 -12.72 -1.82
C ASP A 60 -14.96 -14.16 -1.53
N TYR A 61 -13.68 -14.37 -1.23
CA TYR A 61 -13.15 -15.68 -0.83
C TYR A 61 -13.81 -16.23 0.44
N GLY A 62 -14.04 -15.36 1.44
CA GLY A 62 -14.59 -15.76 2.73
C GLY A 62 -16.11 -16.00 2.75
N HIS A 63 -16.86 -15.39 1.83
CA HIS A 63 -18.33 -15.42 1.82
C HIS A 63 -18.91 -16.25 0.67
N ASN A 64 -18.18 -16.40 -0.45
CA ASN A 64 -18.65 -17.11 -1.63
C ASN A 64 -17.90 -18.44 -1.83
N LEU A 65 -18.03 -19.34 -0.85
CA LEU A 65 -17.34 -20.63 -0.86
C LEU A 65 -17.92 -21.60 -1.89
N ASP A 66 -17.05 -22.28 -2.64
CA ASP A 66 -17.42 -23.37 -3.56
C ASP A 66 -18.32 -24.41 -2.85
N PRO A 67 -19.51 -24.77 -3.38
CA PRO A 67 -20.36 -25.85 -2.86
C PRO A 67 -19.63 -27.14 -2.48
N LYS A 68 -18.51 -27.45 -3.15
CA LYS A 68 -17.66 -28.62 -2.91
C LYS A 68 -16.56 -28.41 -1.87
N ALA A 69 -16.52 -27.28 -1.17
CA ALA A 69 -15.51 -27.02 -0.13
C ALA A 69 -15.62 -28.06 1.00
N ALA A 70 -14.46 -28.56 1.45
CA ALA A 70 -14.38 -29.67 2.39
C ALA A 70 -15.00 -29.37 3.77
N ILE A 71 -15.02 -28.10 4.18
CA ILE A 71 -15.59 -27.65 5.46
C ILE A 71 -16.43 -26.39 5.18
N LYS A 72 -17.70 -26.44 5.57
CA LYS A 72 -18.63 -25.30 5.57
C LYS A 72 -19.49 -25.35 6.83
N VAL A 73 -19.44 -24.29 7.61
CA VAL A 73 -20.32 -24.09 8.76
C VAL A 73 -21.35 -23.03 8.38
N GLU A 74 -22.63 -23.36 8.52
CA GLU A 74 -23.72 -22.44 8.22
C GLU A 74 -23.56 -21.15 9.06
N GLY A 75 -23.65 -19.99 8.41
CA GLY A 75 -23.54 -18.68 9.07
C GLY A 75 -22.11 -18.21 9.38
N MET A 76 -21.06 -18.99 9.08
CA MET A 76 -19.66 -18.59 9.30
C MET A 76 -18.98 -18.11 8.01
N ALA A 77 -18.33 -16.96 8.08
CA ALA A 77 -17.50 -16.42 7.00
C ALA A 77 -16.02 -16.70 7.27
N TYR A 78 -15.30 -17.16 6.26
CA TYR A 78 -13.88 -17.54 6.34
C TYR A 78 -12.95 -16.42 5.84
N GLN A 79 -13.40 -15.17 5.94
CA GLN A 79 -12.60 -14.02 5.55
C GLN A 79 -11.41 -13.86 6.52
N PRO A 80 -10.16 -13.93 6.02
CA PRO A 80 -8.98 -13.64 6.82
C PRO A 80 -8.94 -12.15 7.22
N PRO A 81 -8.27 -11.81 8.34
CA PRO A 81 -8.14 -10.41 8.75
C PRO A 81 -7.29 -9.66 7.72
N LEU A 82 -7.58 -8.37 7.48
CA LEU A 82 -6.72 -7.55 6.63
C LEU A 82 -5.40 -7.23 7.34
N ILE A 83 -5.47 -6.98 8.64
CA ILE A 83 -4.33 -6.71 9.53
C ILE A 83 -4.61 -7.39 10.87
N GLY A 84 -3.59 -7.98 11.48
CA GLY A 84 -3.66 -8.60 12.80
C GLY A 84 -3.91 -10.10 12.73
N HIS A 85 -4.69 -10.60 13.67
CA HIS A 85 -4.93 -12.02 13.87
C HIS A 85 -6.42 -12.30 13.99
N LYS A 86 -6.85 -13.45 13.45
CA LYS A 86 -8.21 -13.96 13.61
C LYS A 86 -8.17 -15.49 13.56
N GLN A 87 -8.78 -16.13 14.54
CA GLN A 87 -9.00 -17.58 14.50
C GLN A 87 -10.20 -17.89 13.59
N LEU A 88 -9.99 -18.72 12.58
CA LEU A 88 -10.98 -19.25 11.66
C LEU A 88 -11.16 -20.75 11.95
N LEU A 89 -12.18 -21.08 12.74
CA LEU A 89 -12.44 -22.46 13.18
C LEU A 89 -11.26 -22.99 14.02
N ASN A 90 -10.57 -24.04 13.56
CA ASN A 90 -9.37 -24.60 14.19
C ASN A 90 -8.06 -24.08 13.57
N PHE A 91 -8.11 -22.99 12.81
CA PHE A 91 -6.94 -22.40 12.15
C PHE A 91 -6.71 -20.96 12.60
N ASP A 92 -5.45 -20.59 12.82
CA ASP A 92 -5.06 -19.22 13.06
C ASP A 92 -4.68 -18.52 11.75
N ALA A 93 -5.32 -17.39 11.46
CA ALA A 93 -4.99 -16.55 10.32
C ALA A 93 -4.30 -15.27 10.80
N TRP A 94 -3.06 -15.07 10.38
CA TRP A 94 -2.26 -13.88 10.65
C TRP A 94 -2.07 -13.07 9.36
N SER A 95 -2.29 -11.77 9.45
CA SER A 95 -2.04 -10.80 8.39
C SER A 95 -1.18 -9.67 8.93
N THR A 96 0.10 -9.71 8.61
CA THR A 96 1.06 -8.65 8.92
C THR A 96 1.77 -8.24 7.64
N PRO A 97 2.36 -7.02 7.61
CA PRO A 97 3.21 -6.64 6.50
C PRO A 97 4.39 -7.62 6.40
N ASP A 98 4.56 -8.19 5.22
CA ASP A 98 5.77 -8.93 4.85
C ASP A 98 6.76 -7.96 4.18
N VAL A 99 7.86 -8.46 3.63
CA VAL A 99 8.96 -7.70 3.02
C VAL A 99 8.46 -6.59 2.10
N GLY A 100 7.52 -6.90 1.19
CA GLY A 100 6.98 -5.90 0.26
C GLY A 100 6.24 -4.74 0.96
N GLY A 101 5.48 -5.04 2.01
CA GLY A 101 4.78 -4.04 2.81
C GLY A 101 5.75 -3.14 3.58
N TRP A 102 6.77 -3.74 4.21
CA TRP A 102 7.80 -2.98 4.91
C TRP A 102 8.62 -2.07 3.99
N ILE A 103 8.96 -2.53 2.78
CA ILE A 103 9.62 -1.70 1.77
C ILE A 103 8.74 -0.49 1.41
N LEU A 104 7.45 -0.70 1.16
CA LEU A 104 6.54 0.40 0.82
C LEU A 104 6.47 1.44 1.96
N PHE A 105 6.31 0.99 3.21
CA PHE A 105 6.30 1.90 4.36
C PHE A 105 7.63 2.65 4.54
N GLY A 106 8.76 1.96 4.34
CA GLY A 106 10.08 2.60 4.39
C GLY A 106 10.23 3.69 3.33
N VAL A 107 9.85 3.42 2.08
CA VAL A 107 9.91 4.38 0.98
C VAL A 107 8.98 5.57 1.24
N MET A 108 7.75 5.33 1.68
CA MET A 108 6.82 6.40 2.03
C MET A 108 7.34 7.27 3.19
N GLY A 109 7.91 6.65 4.23
CA GLY A 109 8.48 7.35 5.37
C GLY A 109 9.67 8.22 4.99
N LEU A 110 10.59 7.70 4.15
CA LEU A 110 11.72 8.48 3.64
C LEU A 110 11.26 9.66 2.79
N LEU A 111 10.33 9.45 1.87
CA LEU A 111 9.80 10.51 1.01
C LEU A 111 9.08 11.59 1.83
N ALA A 112 8.30 11.18 2.84
CA ALA A 112 7.63 12.10 3.75
C ALA A 112 8.63 12.91 4.57
N GLY A 113 9.70 12.26 5.06
CA GLY A 113 10.79 12.92 5.77
C GLY A 113 11.48 13.97 4.91
N VAL A 114 11.85 13.64 3.67
CA VAL A 114 12.47 14.59 2.73
C VAL A 114 11.53 15.77 2.44
N TYR A 115 10.25 15.49 2.16
CA TYR A 115 9.26 16.55 1.93
C TYR A 115 9.09 17.47 3.14
N PHE A 116 9.07 16.91 4.36
CA PHE A 116 9.00 17.70 5.58
C PHE A 116 10.22 18.59 5.80
N LEU A 117 11.43 18.08 5.52
CA LEU A 117 12.66 18.88 5.60
C LEU A 117 12.65 20.04 4.59
N GLU A 118 12.17 19.81 3.37
CA GLU A 118 12.02 20.85 2.34
C GLU A 118 11.04 21.95 2.78
N LEU A 119 9.90 21.57 3.39
CA LEU A 119 8.94 22.55 3.94
C LEU A 119 9.57 23.39 5.06
N ARG A 120 10.36 22.78 5.94
CA ARG A 120 11.06 23.52 7.02
C ARG A 120 12.07 24.51 6.48
N ASP A 121 12.83 24.13 5.45
CA ASP A 121 13.80 25.02 4.81
C ASP A 121 13.12 26.22 4.13
N LEU A 122 12.01 25.98 3.43
CA LEU A 122 11.20 27.04 2.82
C LEU A 122 10.66 28.02 3.87
N SER A 123 10.08 27.52 4.96
CA SER A 123 9.56 28.37 6.04
C SER A 123 10.66 29.25 6.66
N ARG A 124 11.87 28.71 6.84
CA ARG A 124 13.03 29.48 7.31
C ARG A 124 13.42 30.60 6.34
N LYS A 125 13.52 30.30 5.04
CA LYS A 125 13.83 31.28 4.01
C LYS A 125 12.80 32.42 3.93
N LEU A 126 11.51 32.07 4.04
CA LEU A 126 10.43 33.07 4.06
C LEU A 126 10.48 33.97 5.30
N ALA A 127 10.77 33.42 6.48
CA ALA A 127 10.92 34.20 7.70
C ALA A 127 12.07 35.21 7.59
N MET A 128 13.24 34.80 7.09
CA MET A 128 14.39 35.70 6.90
C MET A 128 14.12 36.84 5.91
N ASN A 129 13.31 36.60 4.87
CA ASN A 129 12.96 37.64 3.91
C ASN A 129 11.98 38.67 4.49
N ARG A 130 11.08 38.25 5.38
CA ARG A 130 10.14 39.15 6.05
C ARG A 130 10.83 40.15 6.98
N ASP A 131 11.91 39.72 7.64
CA ASP A 131 12.65 40.59 8.57
C ASP A 131 13.58 41.59 7.85
N ARG A 132 13.72 41.48 6.52
CA ARG A 132 14.56 42.36 5.67
C ARG A 132 13.78 43.47 4.93
N THR A 133 12.45 43.42 4.93
CA THR A 133 11.53 44.39 4.31
C THR A 133 10.90 45.28 5.35
#